data_AF-A0A4U7DJG0-F1
#
_entry.id   AF-A0A4U7DJG0-F1
#
_cell.length_a   1.000
_cell.length_b   1.000
_cell.length_c   1.000
_cell.angle_alpha   90.00
_cell.angle_beta   90.00
_cell.angle_gamma   90.00
#
_symmetry.space_group_name_H-M   'P 1'
#
loop_
_entity.id
_entity.type
_entity.pdbx_description
1 polymer ?
#
loop_
_entity_poly.entity_id
_entity_poly.type
_entity_poly.pdbx_seq_one_letter_code
_entity_poly.pdbx_strand_id
1 'polypeptide(L)'
;MSMKPPLDPDEIIVKANYFIPGEHEEAALSNIKKYLSRTVLQDGYKRVNQGDLPFLPESRTMTFRLEITKPELPLSFKFREKLGLAPEREKQDILTDKYHDRLKRKRADIPFEIDFHFRTISIQNGTEGYEIEVIARPVLLQQQHQGMLDSNEEYDVKSAISTTKQRITKYARRVEAETFQEPHTEAELLDNSLEQKYRDILRETEHGRTAIQYIDEGDSSFQRDHLNAALSCYIHGIEWVIIDYLKRTGDKDVIEHEKSDAGVLYKYSNLVDGIRHNTPASQRTISYLDRVNGAERRWMAHHKDGSTLKTDVNTLRERLLELIDELFKDQLTDQTEPVK
;
A
#
# COMPACT_ATOMS: atom_id res chain seq x y z
N MET A 1 16.80 19.88 13.02
CA MET A 1 15.60 19.92 12.18
C MET A 1 15.49 18.57 11.51
N SER A 2 14.39 17.83 11.74
CA SER A 2 14.19 16.48 11.20
C SER A 2 13.75 16.61 9.74
N MET A 3 14.51 16.02 8.82
CA MET A 3 14.09 15.86 7.43
C MET A 3 12.88 14.93 7.40
N LYS A 4 11.78 15.32 6.72
CA LYS A 4 10.69 14.38 6.44
C LYS A 4 11.24 13.19 5.64
N PRO A 5 10.80 11.95 5.93
CA PRO A 5 11.17 10.79 5.13
C PRO A 5 10.67 10.97 3.69
N PRO A 6 11.36 10.35 2.70
CA PRO A 6 10.88 10.35 1.33
C PRO A 6 9.47 9.73 1.27
N LEU A 7 8.61 10.29 0.42
CA LEU A 7 7.30 9.74 0.09
C LEU A 7 7.47 8.31 -0.44
N ASP A 8 6.75 7.39 0.20
CA ASP A 8 6.63 6.02 -0.27
C ASP A 8 5.67 5.99 -1.47
N PRO A 9 6.08 5.44 -2.64
CA PRO A 9 5.18 5.23 -3.76
C PRO A 9 3.90 4.46 -3.39
N ASP A 10 4.00 3.51 -2.46
CA ASP A 10 2.87 2.67 -2.05
C ASP A 10 1.81 3.47 -1.26
N GLU A 11 2.23 4.56 -0.60
CA GLU A 11 1.34 5.46 0.12
C GLU A 11 0.64 6.49 -0.77
N ILE A 12 1.12 6.72 -2.00
CA ILE A 12 0.71 7.89 -2.79
C ILE A 12 0.23 7.58 -4.21
N ILE A 13 0.68 6.47 -4.81
CA ILE A 13 0.18 6.04 -6.12
C ILE A 13 -1.22 5.47 -5.94
N VAL A 14 -2.17 5.99 -6.71
CA VAL A 14 -3.56 5.53 -6.66
C VAL A 14 -3.81 4.55 -7.80
N LYS A 15 -4.34 3.39 -7.46
CA LYS A 15 -4.77 2.34 -8.38
C LYS A 15 -6.27 2.12 -8.28
N ALA A 16 -6.89 1.62 -9.35
CA ALA A 16 -8.31 1.26 -9.39
C ALA A 16 -8.57 0.23 -10.48
N ASN A 17 -9.59 -0.62 -10.30
CA ASN A 17 -10.02 -1.58 -11.31
C ASN A 17 -11.50 -1.38 -11.64
N TYR A 18 -11.79 -1.29 -12.94
CA TYR A 18 -13.14 -1.12 -13.46
C TYR A 18 -13.46 -2.17 -14.50
N PHE A 19 -14.75 -2.36 -14.78
CA PHE A 19 -15.26 -3.27 -15.79
C PHE A 19 -16.25 -2.57 -16.70
N ILE A 20 -16.13 -2.81 -18.00
CA ILE A 20 -17.11 -2.38 -18.99
C ILE A 20 -17.66 -3.63 -19.68
N PRO A 21 -18.95 -3.96 -19.50
CA PRO A 21 -19.56 -5.07 -20.21
C PRO A 21 -19.63 -4.76 -21.71
N GLY A 22 -19.35 -5.75 -22.56
CA GLY A 22 -19.40 -5.58 -24.01
C GLY A 22 -18.69 -6.69 -24.77
N GLU A 23 -18.99 -6.77 -26.06
CA GLU A 23 -18.36 -7.74 -26.95
C GLU A 23 -16.85 -7.53 -27.05
N HIS A 24 -16.09 -8.61 -27.22
CA HIS A 24 -14.63 -8.60 -27.29
C HIS A 24 -14.04 -8.02 -28.60
N GLU A 25 -14.86 -7.33 -29.39
CA GLU A 25 -14.44 -6.73 -30.66
C GLU A 25 -13.49 -5.54 -30.46
N GLU A 26 -12.42 -5.50 -31.25
CA GLU A 26 -11.46 -4.37 -31.23
C GLU A 26 -12.15 -3.00 -31.48
N ALA A 27 -13.28 -2.98 -32.21
CA ALA A 27 -14.08 -1.77 -32.40
C ALA A 27 -14.69 -1.24 -31.10
N ALA A 28 -15.10 -2.12 -30.19
CA ALA A 28 -15.63 -1.75 -28.88
C ALA A 28 -14.53 -1.14 -28.00
N LEU A 29 -13.36 -1.78 -27.96
CA LEU A 29 -12.18 -1.26 -27.24
C LEU A 29 -11.75 0.11 -27.76
N SER A 30 -11.74 0.30 -29.08
CA SER A 30 -11.38 1.58 -29.70
C SER A 30 -12.32 2.72 -29.29
N ASN A 31 -13.63 2.43 -29.21
CA ASN A 31 -14.62 3.39 -28.74
C ASN A 31 -14.39 3.76 -27.27
N ILE A 32 -14.18 2.77 -26.39
CA ILE A 32 -13.86 2.99 -24.96
C ILE A 32 -12.63 3.90 -24.83
N LYS A 33 -11.54 3.55 -25.52
CA LYS A 33 -10.29 4.33 -25.53
C LYS A 33 -10.51 5.76 -26.02
N LYS A 34 -11.34 5.97 -27.03
CA LYS A 34 -11.67 7.29 -27.59
C LYS A 34 -12.44 8.15 -26.60
N TYR A 35 -13.42 7.59 -25.88
CA TYR A 35 -14.19 8.32 -24.86
C TYR A 35 -13.33 8.66 -23.64
N LEU A 36 -12.54 7.71 -23.13
CA LEU A 36 -11.56 7.97 -22.06
C LEU A 36 -10.57 9.04 -22.48
N SER A 37 -9.96 8.91 -23.67
CA SER A 37 -8.99 9.87 -24.20
C SER A 37 -9.57 11.28 -24.25
N ARG A 38 -10.77 11.47 -24.80
CA ARG A 38 -11.42 12.80 -24.88
C ARG A 38 -11.56 13.43 -23.50
N THR A 39 -11.95 12.64 -22.50
CA THR A 39 -12.18 13.12 -21.14
C THR A 39 -10.88 13.53 -20.45
N VAL A 40 -9.84 12.69 -20.57
CA VAL A 40 -8.53 12.97 -19.96
C VAL A 40 -7.84 14.15 -20.66
N LEU A 41 -7.96 14.26 -21.99
CA LEU A 41 -7.42 15.40 -22.74
C LEU A 41 -8.10 16.74 -22.37
N GLN A 42 -9.41 16.75 -22.10
CA GLN A 42 -10.13 17.94 -21.62
C GLN A 42 -9.61 18.46 -20.28
N ASP A 43 -9.08 17.57 -19.44
CA ASP A 43 -8.52 17.92 -18.13
C ASP A 43 -7.04 18.38 -18.22
N GLY A 44 -6.50 18.59 -19.43
CA GLY A 44 -5.19 19.21 -19.66
C GLY A 44 -4.01 18.24 -19.78
N TYR A 45 -4.28 16.99 -20.15
CA TYR A 45 -3.25 15.96 -20.35
C TYR A 45 -2.90 15.81 -21.84
N LYS A 46 -1.74 15.18 -22.10
CA LYS A 46 -1.31 14.74 -23.43
C LYS A 46 -1.04 13.24 -23.41
N ARG A 47 -1.44 12.55 -24.48
CA ARG A 47 -1.15 11.12 -24.68
C ARG A 47 0.32 10.95 -25.06
N VAL A 48 1.03 10.07 -24.35
CA VAL A 48 2.48 9.84 -24.53
C VAL A 48 2.75 8.75 -25.57
N ASN A 49 1.99 7.67 -25.53
CA ASN A 49 2.11 6.56 -26.47
C ASN A 49 1.28 6.86 -27.72
N GLN A 50 1.85 7.63 -28.66
CA GLN A 50 1.33 7.74 -30.03
C GLN A 50 1.97 6.63 -30.87
N GLY A 51 1.22 5.54 -31.05
CA GLY A 51 1.63 4.40 -31.85
C GLY A 51 0.44 3.74 -32.50
N ASP A 52 -0.44 4.51 -33.13
CA ASP A 52 -1.45 3.95 -34.03
C ASP A 52 -0.74 3.64 -35.38
N LEU A 53 0.07 2.59 -35.38
CA LEU A 53 0.53 1.97 -36.61
C LEU A 53 -0.65 1.13 -37.14
N PRO A 54 -1.15 1.38 -38.36
CA PRO A 54 -2.44 0.85 -38.85
C PRO A 54 -2.51 -0.68 -39.02
N PHE A 55 -1.43 -1.41 -38.71
CA PHE A 55 -1.31 -2.86 -38.89
C PHE A 55 -0.89 -3.62 -37.62
N LEU A 56 -0.84 -2.94 -36.47
CA LEU A 56 -0.55 -3.57 -35.17
C LEU A 56 -1.83 -3.72 -34.34
N PRO A 57 -1.92 -4.75 -33.47
CA PRO A 57 -3.00 -4.87 -32.50
C PRO A 57 -3.13 -3.58 -31.70
N GLU A 58 -4.37 -3.16 -31.41
CA GLU A 58 -4.61 -1.89 -30.72
C GLU A 58 -3.94 -1.95 -29.34
N SER A 59 -3.03 -1.01 -29.05
CA SER A 59 -2.26 -1.00 -27.81
C SER A 59 -3.19 -1.18 -26.62
N ARG A 60 -2.96 -2.21 -25.81
CA ARG A 60 -3.73 -2.50 -24.59
C ARG A 60 -3.41 -1.53 -23.45
N THR A 61 -2.64 -0.47 -23.73
CA THR A 61 -2.31 0.58 -22.78
C THR A 61 -2.51 1.98 -23.36
N MET A 62 -2.94 2.91 -22.51
CA MET A 62 -2.94 4.35 -22.78
C MET A 62 -2.29 5.11 -21.63
N THR A 63 -1.21 5.83 -21.92
CA THR A 63 -0.52 6.69 -20.96
C THR A 63 -0.79 8.15 -21.27
N PHE A 64 -1.21 8.89 -20.25
CA PHE A 64 -1.44 10.33 -20.29
C PHE A 64 -0.54 11.03 -19.29
N ARG A 65 0.13 12.10 -19.72
CA ARG A 65 0.91 12.98 -18.84
C ARG A 65 0.31 14.37 -18.83
N LEU A 66 0.29 14.98 -17.65
CA LEU A 66 -0.15 16.35 -17.48
C LEU A 66 0.68 17.25 -18.41
N GLU A 67 0.01 18.10 -19.17
CA GLU A 67 0.73 19.00 -20.07
C GLU A 67 1.52 20.03 -19.26
N ILE A 68 2.83 19.77 -19.17
CA ILE A 68 3.82 20.80 -18.91
C ILE A 68 4.19 21.30 -20.29
N THR A 69 3.55 22.42 -20.71
CA THR A 69 3.76 23.03 -22.02
C THR A 69 5.26 23.04 -22.32
N LYS A 70 5.69 22.67 -23.54
CA LYS A 70 7.12 22.66 -23.88
C LYS A 70 7.70 24.04 -23.52
N PRO A 71 8.76 24.10 -22.69
CA PRO A 71 9.35 25.38 -22.32
C PRO A 71 9.87 26.05 -23.58
N GLU A 72 9.44 27.29 -23.82
CA GLU A 72 9.97 28.06 -24.94
C GLU A 72 11.33 28.64 -24.57
N LEU A 73 12.28 28.51 -25.51
CA LEU A 73 13.57 29.16 -25.38
C LEU A 73 13.39 30.69 -25.34
N PRO A 74 14.14 31.41 -24.47
CA PRO A 74 14.17 32.86 -24.48
C PRO A 74 14.46 33.40 -25.89
N LEU A 75 13.88 34.56 -26.24
CA LEU A 75 14.13 35.19 -27.55
C LEU A 75 15.62 35.47 -27.78
N SER A 76 16.35 35.85 -26.73
CA SER A 76 17.80 36.03 -26.74
C SER A 76 18.56 34.75 -27.11
N PHE A 77 18.11 33.60 -26.61
CA PHE A 77 18.70 32.30 -26.93
C PHE A 77 18.42 31.89 -28.39
N LYS A 78 17.16 32.05 -28.85
CA LYS A 78 16.78 31.80 -30.26
C LYS A 78 17.60 32.67 -31.22
N PHE A 79 17.96 33.89 -30.83
CA PHE A 79 18.81 34.79 -31.61
C PHE A 79 20.28 34.31 -31.66
N ARG A 80 20.84 33.89 -30.53
CA ARG A 80 22.19 33.28 -30.47
C ARG A 80 22.29 31.97 -31.25
N GLU A 81 21.24 31.15 -31.20
CA GLU A 81 21.14 29.89 -31.96
C GLU A 81 21.17 30.16 -33.47
N LYS A 82 20.43 31.18 -33.93
CA LYS A 82 20.50 31.65 -35.34
C LYS A 82 21.88 32.16 -35.76
N LEU A 83 22.68 32.67 -34.82
CA LEU A 83 24.05 33.13 -35.07
C LEU A 83 25.11 32.02 -34.91
N GLY A 84 24.72 30.79 -34.58
CA GLY A 84 25.66 29.69 -34.33
C GLY A 84 26.45 29.82 -33.02
N LEU A 85 25.99 30.67 -32.09
CA LEU A 85 26.68 31.02 -30.83
C LEU A 85 26.05 30.35 -29.59
N ALA A 86 25.15 29.39 -29.79
CA ALA A 86 24.43 28.70 -28.73
C ALA A 86 24.90 27.24 -28.59
N PRO A 87 25.52 26.86 -27.46
CA PRO A 87 25.83 25.47 -27.14
C PRO A 87 24.55 24.66 -26.91
N GLU A 88 24.47 23.43 -27.43
CA GLU A 88 23.34 22.52 -27.20
C GLU A 88 23.17 22.16 -25.70
N ARG A 89 24.25 22.12 -24.92
CA ARG A 89 24.15 21.95 -23.46
C ARG A 89 23.41 23.11 -22.78
N GLU A 90 23.71 24.35 -23.15
CA GLU A 90 23.04 25.55 -22.61
C GLU A 90 21.53 25.54 -22.94
N LYS A 91 21.17 25.04 -24.12
CA LYS A 91 19.76 24.83 -24.53
C LYS A 91 19.06 23.84 -23.61
N GLN A 92 19.71 22.71 -23.34
CA GLN A 92 19.15 21.64 -22.53
C GLN A 92 19.00 22.04 -21.06
N ASP A 93 19.95 22.78 -20.52
CA ASP A 93 19.89 23.33 -19.16
C ASP A 93 18.71 24.31 -19.02
N ILE A 94 18.57 25.28 -19.93
CA ILE A 94 17.46 26.25 -19.93
C ILE A 94 16.10 25.55 -20.03
N LEU A 95 15.99 24.50 -20.86
CA LEU A 95 14.75 23.74 -21.00
C LEU A 95 14.43 22.95 -19.73
N THR A 96 15.45 22.38 -19.09
CA THR A 96 15.32 21.62 -17.84
C THR A 96 14.90 22.52 -16.69
N ASP A 97 15.56 23.66 -16.51
CA ASP A 97 15.23 24.64 -15.46
C ASP A 97 13.82 25.18 -15.62
N LYS A 98 13.43 25.56 -16.84
CA LYS A 98 12.06 26.04 -17.10
C LYS A 98 11.01 24.94 -16.93
N TYR A 99 11.35 23.69 -17.22
CA TYR A 99 10.48 22.54 -16.95
C TYR A 99 10.31 22.37 -15.44
N HIS A 100 11.39 22.46 -14.68
CA HIS A 100 11.41 22.37 -13.23
C HIS A 100 10.57 23.47 -12.56
N ASP A 101 10.77 24.72 -12.97
CA ASP A 101 9.97 25.86 -12.49
C ASP A 101 8.47 25.66 -12.73
N ARG A 102 8.11 25.11 -13.89
CA ARG A 102 6.71 24.84 -14.23
C ARG A 102 6.15 23.70 -13.40
N LEU A 103 6.92 22.63 -13.18
CA LEU A 103 6.52 21.50 -12.33
C LEU A 103 6.33 21.92 -10.88
N LYS A 104 7.21 22.78 -10.33
CA LYS A 104 7.06 23.35 -8.98
C LYS A 104 5.76 24.16 -8.80
N ARG A 105 5.33 24.89 -9.84
CA ARG A 105 4.10 25.70 -9.82
C ARG A 105 2.81 24.89 -9.96
N LYS A 106 2.89 23.58 -10.28
CA LYS A 106 1.70 22.73 -10.38
C LYS A 106 1.24 22.32 -8.98
N ARG A 107 -0.07 22.19 -8.83
CA ARG A 107 -0.65 21.65 -7.60
C ARG A 107 -0.19 20.19 -7.43
N ALA A 108 0.33 19.89 -6.25
CA ALA A 108 0.83 18.56 -5.87
C ALA A 108 -0.26 17.47 -5.93
N ASP A 109 -1.53 17.87 -5.82
CA ASP A 109 -2.69 16.98 -5.72
C ASP A 109 -3.30 16.55 -7.06
N ILE A 110 -2.75 17.02 -8.18
CA ILE A 110 -3.17 16.59 -9.51
C ILE A 110 -2.31 15.40 -9.94
N PRO A 111 -2.89 14.34 -10.56
CA PRO A 111 -2.09 13.28 -11.16
C PRO A 111 -1.19 13.84 -12.26
N PHE A 112 0.10 13.60 -12.16
CA PHE A 112 1.07 13.93 -13.20
C PHE A 112 0.97 12.95 -14.37
N GLU A 113 0.77 11.67 -14.08
CA GLU A 113 0.66 10.60 -15.06
C GLU A 113 -0.51 9.69 -14.73
N ILE A 114 -1.22 9.22 -15.75
CA ILE A 114 -2.33 8.27 -15.64
C ILE A 114 -2.17 7.22 -16.72
N ASP A 115 -2.07 5.97 -16.31
CA ASP A 115 -2.01 4.80 -17.18
C ASP A 115 -3.33 4.04 -17.10
N PHE A 116 -3.83 3.62 -18.26
CA PHE A 116 -4.97 2.72 -18.40
C PHE A 116 -4.49 1.44 -19.08
N HIS A 117 -4.70 0.30 -18.44
CA HIS A 117 -4.41 -1.03 -18.99
C HIS A 117 -5.73 -1.77 -19.23
N PHE A 118 -5.90 -2.30 -20.43
CA PHE A 118 -7.14 -2.94 -20.86
C PHE A 118 -6.92 -4.45 -21.00
N ARG A 119 -7.70 -5.23 -20.26
CA ARG A 119 -7.70 -6.70 -20.34
C ARG A 119 -9.08 -7.21 -20.71
N THR A 120 -9.11 -8.17 -21.62
CA THR A 120 -10.34 -8.87 -22.00
C THR A 120 -10.61 -9.94 -20.96
N ILE A 121 -11.79 -9.94 -20.34
CA ILE A 121 -12.17 -10.90 -19.30
C ILE A 121 -13.60 -11.42 -19.51
N SER A 122 -13.87 -12.60 -18.96
CA SER A 122 -15.22 -13.16 -18.84
C SER A 122 -15.52 -13.39 -17.36
N ILE A 123 -16.61 -12.82 -16.85
CA ILE A 123 -17.01 -12.97 -15.45
C ILE A 123 -17.93 -14.17 -15.26
N GLN A 124 -18.12 -14.61 -14.01
CA GLN A 124 -18.78 -15.88 -13.65
C GLN A 124 -20.18 -16.09 -14.27
N ASN A 125 -20.88 -15.01 -14.65
CA ASN A 125 -22.18 -15.06 -15.28
C ASN A 125 -22.12 -15.24 -16.82
N GLY A 126 -20.93 -15.44 -17.39
CA GLY A 126 -20.70 -15.54 -18.84
C GLY A 126 -20.71 -14.18 -19.55
N THR A 127 -20.85 -13.07 -18.83
CA THR A 127 -20.76 -11.73 -19.39
C THR A 127 -19.31 -11.44 -19.78
N GLU A 128 -19.11 -11.12 -21.05
CA GLU A 128 -17.84 -10.70 -21.61
C GLU A 128 -17.68 -9.18 -21.49
N GLY A 129 -16.44 -8.73 -21.34
CA GLY A 129 -16.13 -7.31 -21.32
C GLY A 129 -14.65 -6.99 -21.18
N TYR A 130 -14.38 -5.76 -20.77
CA TYR A 130 -13.03 -5.24 -20.57
C TYR A 130 -12.82 -4.82 -19.12
N GLU A 131 -11.82 -5.40 -18.49
CA GLU A 131 -11.21 -4.90 -17.26
C GLU A 131 -10.27 -3.73 -17.61
N ILE A 132 -10.40 -2.65 -16.85
CA ILE A 132 -9.58 -1.44 -16.96
C ILE A 132 -8.87 -1.23 -15.63
N GLU A 133 -7.58 -1.53 -15.62
CA GLU A 133 -6.69 -1.18 -14.52
C GLU A 133 -6.17 0.24 -14.74
N VAL A 134 -6.40 1.11 -13.76
CA VAL A 134 -5.96 2.51 -13.79
C VAL A 134 -4.87 2.71 -12.75
N ILE A 135 -3.75 3.30 -13.14
CA ILE A 135 -2.64 3.66 -12.25
C ILE A 135 -2.36 5.14 -12.40
N ALA A 136 -2.48 5.92 -11.33
CA ALA A 136 -2.27 7.36 -11.34
C ALA A 136 -1.15 7.76 -10.38
N ARG A 137 -0.18 8.51 -10.92
CA ARG A 137 0.99 9.02 -10.17
C ARG A 137 0.80 10.52 -9.94
N PRO A 138 0.77 11.01 -8.68
CA PRO A 138 0.60 12.43 -8.39
C PRO A 138 1.83 13.27 -8.75
N VAL A 139 1.61 14.56 -9.00
CA VAL A 139 2.68 15.57 -9.20
C VAL A 139 3.65 15.59 -8.04
N LEU A 140 3.17 15.37 -6.81
CA LEU A 140 4.02 15.33 -5.62
C LEU A 140 5.15 14.29 -5.72
N LEU A 141 4.87 13.08 -6.22
CA LEU A 141 5.87 12.04 -6.41
C LEU A 141 6.91 12.43 -7.47
N GLN A 142 6.46 13.09 -8.54
CA GLN A 142 7.36 13.59 -9.59
C GLN A 142 8.26 14.73 -9.08
N GLN A 143 7.73 15.63 -8.25
CA GLN A 143 8.50 16.69 -7.60
C GLN A 143 9.59 16.11 -6.68
N GLN A 144 9.28 15.06 -5.93
CA GLN A 144 10.26 14.34 -5.12
C GLN A 144 11.39 13.75 -5.97
N HIS A 145 11.06 13.01 -7.03
CA HIS A 145 12.07 12.39 -7.91
C HIS A 145 13.02 13.39 -8.55
N GLN A 146 12.57 14.64 -8.73
CA GLN A 146 13.39 15.72 -9.28
C GLN A 146 14.05 16.60 -8.21
N GLY A 147 14.00 16.20 -6.93
CA GLY A 147 14.61 16.94 -5.82
C GLY A 147 14.00 18.32 -5.58
N MET A 148 12.71 18.49 -5.89
CA MET A 148 12.03 19.79 -5.83
C MET A 148 11.32 20.07 -4.52
N LEU A 149 11.09 19.05 -3.70
CA LEU A 149 10.45 19.20 -2.41
C LEU A 149 11.47 19.73 -1.40
N ASP A 150 11.22 20.93 -0.88
CA ASP A 150 12.03 21.47 0.20
C ASP A 150 11.71 20.73 1.50
N SER A 151 12.75 20.41 2.28
CA SER A 151 12.61 19.74 3.58
C SER A 151 11.73 20.48 4.61
N ASN A 152 11.42 21.75 4.34
CA ASN A 152 10.59 22.63 5.18
C ASN A 152 9.16 22.83 4.64
N GLU A 153 8.82 22.36 3.44
CA GLU A 153 7.46 22.51 2.90
C GLU A 153 6.52 21.43 3.45
N GLU A 154 5.36 21.86 3.94
CA GLU A 154 4.30 20.96 4.36
C GLU A 154 3.47 20.56 3.14
N TYR A 155 3.73 19.38 2.58
CA TYR A 155 2.94 18.81 1.50
C TYR A 155 1.79 17.96 2.03
N ASP A 156 0.58 18.20 1.51
CA ASP A 156 -0.64 17.49 1.87
C ASP A 156 -0.83 16.23 1.02
N VAL A 157 -0.25 15.12 1.50
CA VAL A 157 -0.37 13.79 0.90
C VAL A 157 -1.84 13.35 0.81
N LYS A 158 -2.64 13.66 1.84
CA LYS A 158 -4.05 13.23 1.93
C LYS A 158 -4.91 13.91 0.87
N SER A 159 -4.73 15.22 0.64
CA SER A 159 -5.40 15.93 -0.44
C SER A 159 -4.97 15.40 -1.81
N ALA A 160 -3.69 15.05 -1.98
CA ALA A 160 -3.19 14.48 -3.23
C ALA A 160 -3.84 13.14 -3.56
N ILE A 161 -3.93 12.24 -2.59
CA ILE A 161 -4.62 10.95 -2.73
C ILE A 161 -6.10 11.18 -3.03
N SER A 162 -6.79 11.98 -2.20
CA SER A 162 -8.24 12.22 -2.34
C SER A 162 -8.62 12.81 -3.70
N THR A 163 -7.87 13.82 -4.16
CA THR A 163 -8.08 14.46 -5.47
C THR A 163 -7.80 13.50 -6.62
N THR A 164 -6.75 12.67 -6.50
CA THR A 164 -6.41 11.67 -7.51
C THR A 164 -7.50 10.62 -7.64
N LYS A 165 -7.99 10.09 -6.50
CA LYS A 165 -9.13 9.15 -6.46
C LYS A 165 -10.37 9.72 -7.16
N GLN A 166 -10.78 10.94 -6.78
CA GLN A 166 -11.94 11.62 -7.37
C GLN A 166 -11.82 11.76 -8.89
N ARG A 167 -10.63 12.07 -9.40
CA ARG A 167 -10.37 12.20 -10.85
C ARG A 167 -10.49 10.85 -11.57
N ILE A 168 -9.91 9.78 -11.03
CA ILE A 168 -10.04 8.44 -11.61
C ILE A 168 -11.51 8.03 -11.66
N THR A 169 -12.26 8.21 -10.57
CA THR A 169 -13.70 7.91 -10.52
C THR A 169 -14.49 8.71 -11.56
N LYS A 170 -14.15 10.01 -11.74
CA LYS A 170 -14.77 10.86 -12.78
C LYS A 170 -14.55 10.26 -14.19
N TYR A 171 -13.35 9.77 -14.49
CA TYR A 171 -13.05 9.17 -15.79
C TYR A 171 -13.79 7.85 -16.01
N ALA A 172 -13.83 6.98 -15.00
CA ALA A 172 -14.55 5.71 -15.07
C ALA A 172 -16.06 5.91 -15.29
N ARG A 173 -16.68 6.85 -14.56
CA ARG A 173 -18.10 7.20 -14.74
C ARG A 173 -18.42 7.69 -16.15
N ARG A 174 -17.46 8.33 -16.83
CA ARG A 174 -17.67 8.89 -18.17
C ARG A 174 -17.77 7.82 -19.27
N VAL A 175 -17.27 6.63 -18.99
CA VAL A 175 -17.40 5.45 -19.86
C VAL A 175 -18.33 4.39 -19.26
N GLU A 176 -19.16 4.80 -18.28
CA GLU A 176 -20.17 3.93 -17.67
C GLU A 176 -19.58 2.63 -17.09
N ALA A 177 -18.33 2.68 -16.62
CA ALA A 177 -17.67 1.51 -16.08
C ALA A 177 -18.19 1.15 -14.69
N GLU A 178 -18.41 -0.14 -14.47
CA GLU A 178 -18.70 -0.75 -13.18
C GLU A 178 -17.42 -0.81 -12.35
N THR A 179 -17.52 -0.63 -11.05
CA THR A 179 -16.35 -0.66 -10.17
C THR A 179 -16.11 -2.08 -9.68
N PHE A 180 -14.98 -2.66 -10.07
CA PHE A 180 -14.49 -3.90 -9.48
C PHE A 180 -13.71 -3.62 -8.21
N GLN A 181 -12.93 -2.54 -8.20
CA GLN A 181 -12.17 -2.08 -7.06
C GLN A 181 -12.09 -0.55 -7.06
N GLU A 182 -12.61 0.06 -5.99
CA GLU A 182 -12.57 1.51 -5.80
C GLU A 182 -11.12 2.03 -5.81
N PRO A 183 -10.90 3.32 -6.18
CA PRO A 183 -9.58 3.93 -6.11
C PRO A 183 -8.97 3.84 -4.72
N HIS A 184 -7.79 3.25 -4.65
CA HIS A 184 -7.02 2.99 -3.43
C HIS A 184 -5.53 3.29 -3.66
N THR A 185 -4.79 3.55 -2.61
CA THR A 185 -3.33 3.37 -2.63
C THR A 185 -2.99 1.95 -2.24
N GLU A 186 -1.78 1.48 -2.56
CA GLU A 186 -1.34 0.18 -2.04
C GLU A 186 -1.40 0.19 -0.52
N ALA A 187 -0.92 1.25 0.15
CA ALA A 187 -1.00 1.40 1.60
C ALA A 187 -2.42 1.22 2.19
N GLU A 188 -3.48 1.58 1.46
CA GLU A 188 -4.87 1.40 1.91
C GLU A 188 -5.41 -0.02 1.71
N LEU A 189 -4.95 -0.75 0.68
CA LEU A 189 -5.18 -2.20 0.61
C LEU A 189 -4.33 -2.95 1.62
N LEU A 190 -3.20 -2.35 1.99
CA LEU A 190 -2.22 -2.81 2.94
C LEU A 190 -2.51 -2.31 4.36
N ASP A 191 -3.71 -1.79 4.66
CA ASP A 191 -4.15 -1.44 6.02
C ASP A 191 -4.35 -2.71 6.87
N ASN A 192 -3.21 -3.35 7.12
CA ASN A 192 -2.98 -4.36 8.13
C ASN A 192 -2.75 -3.67 9.48
N SER A 193 -3.04 -2.37 9.65
CA SER A 193 -2.87 -1.77 10.95
C SER A 193 -3.82 -2.45 11.93
N LEU A 194 -3.27 -2.83 13.08
CA LEU A 194 -4.07 -3.42 14.15
C LEU A 194 -5.27 -2.50 14.44
N GLU A 195 -6.50 -3.04 14.36
CA GLU A 195 -7.72 -2.26 14.59
C GLU A 195 -7.64 -1.47 15.91
N GLN A 196 -8.21 -0.28 15.92
CA GLN A 196 -8.09 0.64 17.06
C GLN A 196 -8.53 0.00 18.39
N LYS A 197 -9.60 -0.82 18.37
CA LYS A 197 -10.10 -1.56 19.54
C LYS A 197 -9.03 -2.46 20.19
N TYR A 198 -8.23 -3.15 19.37
CA TYR A 198 -7.15 -4.00 19.87
C TYR A 198 -5.97 -3.16 20.37
N ARG A 199 -5.66 -2.05 19.68
CA ARG A 199 -4.62 -1.11 20.12
C ARG A 199 -4.95 -0.49 21.47
N ASP A 200 -6.20 -0.11 21.69
CA ASP A 200 -6.62 0.55 22.92
C ASP A 200 -6.41 -0.36 24.12
N ILE A 201 -6.83 -1.63 24.01
CA ILE A 201 -6.61 -2.63 25.07
C ILE A 201 -5.12 -2.90 25.27
N LEU A 202 -4.36 -3.19 24.21
CA LEU A 202 -2.95 -3.54 24.35
C LEU A 202 -2.08 -2.35 24.82
N ARG A 203 -2.49 -1.09 24.59
CA ARG A 203 -1.75 0.10 25.05
C ARG A 203 -1.79 0.32 26.57
N GLU A 204 -2.68 -0.36 27.28
CA GLU A 204 -2.85 -0.22 28.73
C GLU A 204 -1.62 -0.69 29.51
N THR A 205 -0.82 -1.61 28.96
CA THR A 205 0.37 -2.17 29.62
C THR A 205 1.64 -1.98 28.80
N GLU A 206 2.79 -2.15 29.45
CA GLU A 206 4.09 -2.14 28.76
C GLU A 206 4.24 -3.35 27.80
N HIS A 207 3.74 -4.52 28.20
CA HIS A 207 3.84 -5.76 27.43
C HIS A 207 2.95 -5.71 26.18
N GLY A 208 1.73 -5.20 26.31
CA GLY A 208 0.84 -5.00 25.17
C GLY A 208 1.36 -3.94 24.19
N ARG A 209 2.01 -2.87 24.66
CA ARG A 209 2.73 -1.93 23.77
C ARG A 209 3.87 -2.60 23.00
N THR A 210 4.54 -3.56 23.63
CA THR A 210 5.62 -4.33 23.00
C THR A 210 5.06 -5.28 21.94
N ALA A 211 3.91 -5.91 22.22
CA ALA A 211 3.16 -6.69 21.23
C ALA A 211 2.77 -5.83 20.01
N ILE A 212 2.24 -4.62 20.22
CA ILE A 212 1.91 -3.69 19.14
C ILE A 212 3.13 -3.38 18.28
N GLN A 213 4.28 -3.10 18.89
CA GLN A 213 5.50 -2.82 18.14
C GLN A 213 5.87 -3.97 17.19
N TYR A 214 5.86 -5.21 17.68
CA TYR A 214 6.14 -6.38 16.84
C TYR A 214 5.09 -6.61 15.76
N ILE A 215 3.81 -6.34 16.04
CA ILE A 215 2.75 -6.40 15.03
C ILE A 215 3.01 -5.37 13.92
N ASP A 216 3.28 -4.11 14.29
CA ASP A 216 3.53 -3.03 13.34
C ASP A 216 4.80 -3.28 12.49
N GLU A 217 5.87 -3.81 13.10
CA GLU A 217 7.09 -4.23 12.39
C GLU A 217 6.84 -5.44 11.47
N GLY A 218 5.98 -6.37 11.90
CA GLY A 218 5.55 -7.52 11.13
C GLY A 218 4.72 -7.13 9.91
N ASP A 219 3.75 -6.24 10.08
CA ASP A 219 2.93 -5.67 9.01
C ASP A 219 3.82 -4.96 7.99
N SER A 220 4.73 -4.11 8.45
CA SER A 220 5.70 -3.40 7.60
C SER A 220 6.60 -4.36 6.81
N SER A 221 7.04 -5.46 7.45
CA SER A 221 7.89 -6.47 6.81
C SER A 221 7.11 -7.31 5.80
N PHE A 222 5.85 -7.64 6.11
CA PHE A 222 4.96 -8.42 5.23
C PHE A 222 4.61 -7.63 3.97
N GLN A 223 4.36 -6.33 4.13
CA GLN A 223 4.12 -5.39 3.04
C GLN A 223 5.28 -5.35 2.04
N ARG A 224 6.52 -5.39 2.53
CA ARG A 224 7.75 -5.34 1.72
C ARG A 224 8.21 -6.71 1.19
N ASP A 225 7.35 -7.73 1.26
CA ASP A 225 7.66 -9.13 0.92
C ASP A 225 8.89 -9.71 1.67
N HIS A 226 9.24 -9.14 2.82
CA HIS A 226 10.25 -9.69 3.73
C HIS A 226 9.61 -10.76 4.62
N LEU A 227 9.14 -11.85 4.00
CA LEU A 227 8.26 -12.84 4.62
C LEU A 227 8.84 -13.50 5.88
N ASN A 228 10.16 -13.74 5.92
CA ASN A 228 10.81 -14.31 7.09
C ASN A 228 10.87 -13.32 8.27
N ALA A 229 11.11 -12.04 7.98
CA ALA A 229 11.10 -10.99 9.00
C ALA A 229 9.69 -10.79 9.55
N ALA A 230 8.69 -10.76 8.66
CA ALA A 230 7.28 -10.68 9.03
C ALA A 230 6.85 -11.84 9.94
N LEU A 231 7.17 -13.07 9.54
CA LEU A 231 6.87 -14.27 10.32
C LEU A 231 7.53 -14.21 11.71
N SER A 232 8.80 -13.80 11.80
CA SER A 232 9.49 -13.61 13.07
C SER A 232 8.79 -12.57 13.97
N CYS A 233 8.38 -11.44 13.39
CA CYS A 233 7.72 -10.38 14.10
C CYS A 233 6.34 -10.82 14.62
N TYR A 234 5.53 -11.51 13.81
CA TYR A 234 4.24 -12.01 14.28
C TYR A 234 4.36 -13.08 15.36
N ILE A 235 5.38 -13.96 15.30
CA ILE A 235 5.66 -14.91 16.38
C ILE A 235 5.97 -14.16 17.69
N HIS A 236 6.80 -13.12 17.64
CA HIS A 236 7.06 -12.29 18.82
C HIS A 236 5.82 -11.53 19.29
N GLY A 237 4.99 -11.03 18.36
CA GLY A 237 3.69 -10.45 18.66
C GLY A 237 2.81 -11.41 19.48
N ILE A 238 2.72 -12.68 19.07
CA ILE A 238 2.00 -13.73 19.80
C ILE A 238 2.59 -13.92 21.21
N GLU A 239 3.91 -14.02 21.34
CA GLU A 239 4.56 -14.19 22.66
C GLU A 239 4.18 -13.05 23.61
N TRP A 240 4.28 -11.81 23.15
CA TRP A 240 3.99 -10.63 23.97
C TRP A 240 2.51 -10.46 24.27
N VAL A 241 1.61 -10.85 23.36
CA VAL A 241 0.16 -10.91 23.61
C VAL A 241 -0.15 -11.89 24.75
N ILE A 242 0.48 -13.07 24.74
CA ILE A 242 0.30 -14.08 25.80
C ILE A 242 0.87 -13.58 27.14
N ILE A 243 2.07 -13.00 27.12
CA ILE A 243 2.72 -12.44 28.33
C ILE A 243 1.85 -11.35 28.94
N ASP A 244 1.30 -10.46 28.11
CA ASP A 244 0.41 -9.39 28.57
C ASP A 244 -0.86 -9.95 29.22
N TYR A 245 -1.51 -10.91 28.56
CA TYR A 245 -2.70 -11.56 29.09
C TYR A 245 -2.45 -12.22 30.45
N LEU A 246 -1.43 -13.08 30.56
CA LEU A 246 -1.12 -13.81 31.80
C LEU A 246 -0.79 -12.88 32.97
N LYS A 247 -0.17 -11.73 32.69
CA LYS A 247 0.10 -10.71 33.71
C LYS A 247 -1.18 -10.04 34.18
N ARG A 248 -2.08 -9.68 33.25
CA ARG A 248 -3.34 -8.98 33.57
C ARG A 248 -4.32 -9.85 34.34
N THR A 249 -4.42 -11.14 34.03
CA THR A 249 -5.27 -12.07 34.76
C THR A 249 -4.72 -12.43 36.13
N GLY A 250 -3.47 -12.06 36.42
CA GLY A 250 -2.80 -12.41 37.67
C GLY A 250 -2.38 -13.88 37.73
N ASP A 251 -2.51 -14.63 36.64
CA ASP A 251 -2.10 -16.03 36.57
C ASP A 251 -0.58 -16.16 36.67
N LYS A 252 0.16 -15.29 35.95
CA LYS A 252 1.63 -15.33 35.94
C LYS A 252 2.26 -14.04 35.40
N ASP A 253 3.18 -13.43 36.16
CA ASP A 253 4.15 -12.47 35.60
C ASP A 253 5.38 -13.23 35.09
N VAL A 254 5.37 -13.52 33.78
CA VAL A 254 6.44 -14.27 33.11
C VAL A 254 7.80 -13.57 33.25
N ILE A 255 7.83 -12.24 33.07
CA ILE A 255 9.06 -11.46 33.05
C ILE A 255 9.68 -11.36 34.44
N GLU A 256 8.86 -11.19 35.47
CA GLU A 256 9.34 -11.19 36.85
C GLU A 256 9.88 -12.58 37.25
N HIS A 257 9.19 -13.65 36.85
CA HIS A 257 9.62 -15.01 37.16
C HIS A 257 11.00 -15.33 36.57
N GLU A 258 11.26 -15.00 35.29
CA GLU A 258 12.58 -15.17 34.67
C GLU A 258 13.68 -14.35 35.36
N LYS A 259 13.36 -13.14 35.83
CA LYS A 259 14.33 -12.31 36.57
C LYS A 259 14.64 -12.89 37.95
N SER A 260 13.68 -13.55 38.58
CA SER A 260 13.81 -14.10 39.93
C SER A 260 14.56 -15.44 39.99
N ASP A 261 14.51 -16.23 38.92
CA ASP A 261 15.18 -17.52 38.81
C ASP A 261 15.98 -17.62 37.51
N ALA A 262 17.30 -17.49 37.62
CA ALA A 262 18.24 -17.55 36.50
C ALA A 262 18.23 -18.91 35.75
N GLY A 263 17.63 -19.96 36.32
CA GLY A 263 17.43 -21.25 35.67
C GLY A 263 16.19 -21.34 34.79
N VAL A 264 15.30 -20.33 34.84
CA VAL A 264 14.02 -20.34 34.12
C VAL A 264 14.08 -19.45 32.89
N LEU A 265 13.80 -20.06 31.75
CA LEU A 265 13.61 -19.37 30.47
C LEU A 265 12.31 -19.87 29.83
N TYR A 266 11.37 -18.98 29.59
CA TYR A 266 10.14 -19.27 28.89
C TYR A 266 10.42 -19.32 27.40
N LYS A 267 10.27 -20.51 26.85
CA LYS A 267 10.16 -20.71 25.42
C LYS A 267 8.70 -20.51 25.02
N TYR A 268 8.48 -20.30 23.73
CA TYR A 268 7.15 -20.22 23.14
C TYR A 268 6.20 -21.33 23.59
N SER A 269 6.67 -22.58 23.67
CA SER A 269 5.87 -23.70 24.20
C SER A 269 5.37 -23.44 25.62
N ASN A 270 6.21 -22.88 26.49
CA ASN A 270 5.84 -22.57 27.86
C ASN A 270 4.76 -21.50 27.92
N LEU A 271 4.77 -20.53 26.99
CA LEU A 271 3.75 -19.49 26.88
C LEU A 271 2.43 -20.07 26.37
N VAL A 272 2.46 -20.87 25.30
CA VAL A 272 1.25 -21.54 24.77
C VAL A 272 0.62 -22.46 25.81
N ASP A 273 1.43 -23.22 26.55
CA ASP A 273 0.93 -24.06 27.65
C ASP A 273 0.30 -23.22 28.78
N GLY A 274 0.79 -22.00 29.01
CA GLY A 274 0.22 -21.06 29.97
C GLY A 274 -1.21 -20.64 29.64
N ILE A 275 -1.58 -20.61 28.36
CA ILE A 275 -2.95 -20.27 27.92
C ILE A 275 -3.79 -21.49 27.52
N ARG A 276 -3.23 -22.70 27.56
CA ARG A 276 -3.90 -23.94 27.10
C ARG A 276 -5.12 -24.31 27.93
N HIS A 277 -5.14 -23.95 29.21
CA HIS A 277 -6.17 -24.34 30.16
C HIS A 277 -6.72 -23.12 30.89
N ASN A 278 -8.03 -23.09 31.08
CA ASN A 278 -8.75 -22.05 31.82
C ASN A 278 -8.58 -20.62 31.26
N THR A 279 -8.37 -20.50 29.94
CA THR A 279 -8.43 -19.21 29.24
C THR A 279 -9.51 -19.23 28.16
N PRO A 280 -9.90 -18.06 27.63
CA PRO A 280 -10.82 -17.98 26.48
C PRO A 280 -10.27 -18.53 25.17
N ALA A 281 -8.96 -18.81 25.06
CA ALA A 281 -8.34 -19.25 23.82
C ALA A 281 -8.94 -20.58 23.34
N SER A 282 -9.34 -20.64 22.07
CA SER A 282 -10.01 -21.81 21.54
C SER A 282 -9.04 -22.97 21.28
N GLN A 283 -9.54 -24.20 21.32
CA GLN A 283 -8.74 -25.39 20.99
C GLN A 283 -8.15 -25.30 19.57
N ARG A 284 -8.85 -24.61 18.64
CA ARG A 284 -8.38 -24.37 17.28
C ARG A 284 -7.16 -23.46 17.29
N THR A 285 -7.20 -22.36 18.03
CA THR A 285 -6.09 -21.43 18.21
C THR A 285 -4.89 -22.14 18.82
N ILE A 286 -5.08 -22.82 19.96
CA ILE A 286 -4.02 -23.58 20.64
C ILE A 286 -3.37 -24.63 19.70
N SER A 287 -4.17 -25.40 18.97
CA SER A 287 -3.65 -26.41 18.03
C SER A 287 -2.88 -25.77 16.86
N TYR A 288 -3.21 -24.53 16.47
CA TYR A 288 -2.44 -23.78 15.50
C TYR A 288 -1.10 -23.32 16.09
N LEU A 289 -1.11 -22.72 17.29
CA LEU A 289 0.12 -22.26 17.96
C LEU A 289 1.10 -23.43 18.21
N ASP A 290 0.61 -24.61 18.56
CA ASP A 290 1.43 -25.82 18.71
C ASP A 290 2.15 -26.21 17.40
N ARG A 291 1.48 -26.02 16.25
CA ARG A 291 2.07 -26.27 14.92
C ARG A 291 3.13 -25.23 14.57
N VAL A 292 2.93 -23.95 14.92
CA VAL A 292 3.92 -22.87 14.73
C VAL A 292 5.21 -23.18 15.48
N ASN A 293 5.11 -23.62 16.74
CA ASN A 293 6.25 -24.04 17.56
C ASN A 293 7.00 -25.22 16.93
N GLY A 294 6.26 -26.17 16.34
CA GLY A 294 6.80 -27.36 15.72
C GLY A 294 7.42 -27.14 14.35
N ALA A 295 6.77 -26.42 13.43
CA ALA A 295 7.13 -26.37 12.01
C ALA A 295 7.88 -25.07 11.64
N GLU A 296 7.36 -23.91 12.03
CA GLU A 296 7.79 -22.63 11.46
C GLU A 296 9.11 -22.13 12.06
N ARG A 297 9.37 -22.34 13.35
CA ARG A 297 10.70 -22.02 13.94
C ARG A 297 11.83 -22.89 13.39
N ARG A 298 11.54 -24.15 13.02
CA ARG A 298 12.50 -25.02 12.34
C ARG A 298 12.76 -24.56 10.89
N TRP A 299 11.76 -23.99 10.23
CA TRP A 299 11.91 -23.37 8.90
C TRP A 299 12.72 -22.07 8.96
N MET A 300 12.54 -21.25 9.99
CA MET A 300 13.37 -20.06 10.25
C MET A 300 14.84 -20.39 10.52
N ALA A 301 15.14 -21.55 11.11
CA ALA A 301 16.50 -21.96 11.50
C ALA A 301 17.26 -22.76 10.42
N HIS A 302 16.56 -23.42 9.49
CA HIS A 302 17.19 -24.29 8.48
C HIS A 302 16.93 -23.77 7.05
N HIS A 303 17.84 -22.94 6.57
CA HIS A 303 17.96 -22.52 5.16
C HIS A 303 18.36 -23.67 4.22
N LYS A 304 17.49 -24.65 4.01
CA LYS A 304 17.61 -25.60 2.89
C LYS A 304 16.21 -25.92 2.34
N ASP A 305 15.86 -25.28 1.23
CA ASP A 305 14.86 -25.72 0.25
C ASP A 305 13.37 -25.31 0.39
N GLY A 306 12.96 -24.51 1.39
CA GLY A 306 11.57 -24.02 1.48
C GLY A 306 11.46 -22.50 1.40
N SER A 307 10.81 -21.96 0.35
CA SER A 307 10.40 -20.55 0.35
C SER A 307 9.20 -20.38 1.30
N THR A 308 9.32 -19.50 2.29
CA THR A 308 8.18 -19.08 3.13
C THR A 308 7.09 -18.51 2.22
N LEU A 309 5.89 -19.09 2.26
CA LEU A 309 4.78 -18.65 1.42
C LEU A 309 4.08 -17.46 2.05
N LYS A 310 3.67 -16.50 1.22
CA LYS A 310 2.90 -15.33 1.66
C LYS A 310 1.59 -15.73 2.36
N THR A 311 0.99 -16.84 1.93
CA THR A 311 -0.21 -17.43 2.55
C THR A 311 0.01 -17.91 3.97
N ASP A 312 1.19 -18.45 4.29
CA ASP A 312 1.49 -18.97 5.62
C ASP A 312 1.66 -17.82 6.60
N VAL A 313 2.41 -16.78 6.19
CA VAL A 313 2.60 -15.56 6.97
C VAL A 313 1.28 -14.81 7.19
N ASN A 314 0.41 -14.75 6.16
CA ASN A 314 -0.92 -14.18 6.30
C ASN A 314 -1.79 -14.97 7.29
N THR A 315 -1.75 -16.30 7.21
CA THR A 315 -2.50 -17.18 8.14
C THR A 315 -2.03 -16.98 9.58
N LEU A 316 -0.72 -16.82 9.81
CA LEU A 316 -0.17 -16.55 11.13
C LEU A 316 -0.65 -15.20 11.68
N ARG A 317 -0.66 -14.17 10.83
CA ARG A 317 -1.19 -12.84 11.18
C ARG A 317 -2.67 -12.91 11.57
N GLU A 318 -3.50 -13.59 10.77
CA GLU A 318 -4.93 -13.79 11.09
C GLU A 318 -5.10 -14.49 12.45
N ARG A 319 -4.29 -15.51 12.73
CA ARG A 319 -4.35 -16.24 14.01
C ARG A 319 -3.88 -15.40 15.19
N LEU A 320 -2.93 -14.50 15.01
CA LEU A 320 -2.55 -13.52 16.02
C LEU A 320 -3.72 -12.57 16.35
N LEU A 321 -4.44 -12.09 15.33
CA LEU A 321 -5.62 -11.24 15.56
C LEU A 321 -6.75 -11.99 16.27
N GLU A 322 -7.04 -13.22 15.84
CA GLU A 322 -8.00 -14.09 16.54
C GLU A 322 -7.59 -14.36 17.99
N LEU A 323 -6.29 -14.57 18.26
CA LEU A 323 -5.81 -14.78 19.63
C LEU A 323 -6.05 -13.54 20.50
N ILE A 324 -5.83 -12.33 19.97
CA ILE A 324 -6.14 -11.09 20.68
C ILE A 324 -7.65 -11.00 20.96
N ASP A 325 -8.49 -11.28 19.96
CA ASP A 325 -9.94 -11.25 20.13
C ASP A 325 -10.43 -12.26 21.17
N GLU A 326 -9.89 -13.48 21.16
CA GLU A 326 -10.24 -14.52 22.12
C GLU A 326 -9.80 -14.13 23.55
N LEU A 327 -8.52 -13.83 23.75
CA LEU A 327 -7.95 -13.58 25.09
C LEU A 327 -8.50 -12.31 25.74
N PHE A 328 -8.85 -11.28 24.96
CA PHE A 328 -9.30 -9.98 25.49
C PHE A 328 -10.78 -9.71 25.22
N LYS A 329 -11.56 -10.75 24.96
CA LYS A 329 -12.97 -10.66 24.56
C LYS A 329 -13.81 -9.83 25.52
N ASP A 330 -13.62 -10.01 26.83
CA ASP A 330 -14.42 -9.34 27.85
C ASP A 330 -14.11 -7.83 27.86
N GLN A 331 -12.84 -7.44 27.72
CA GLN A 331 -12.41 -6.05 27.64
C GLN A 331 -12.81 -5.38 26.32
N LEU A 332 -12.88 -6.15 25.22
CA LEU A 332 -13.36 -5.68 23.93
C LEU A 332 -14.86 -5.38 23.94
N THR A 333 -15.64 -6.12 24.74
CA THR A 333 -17.09 -5.98 24.80
C THR A 333 -17.50 -4.75 25.62
N ASP A 334 -16.82 -4.48 26.74
CA ASP A 334 -17.07 -3.32 27.62
C ASP A 334 -16.84 -1.95 26.94
N GLN A 335 -16.08 -1.89 25.84
CA GLN A 335 -15.87 -0.65 25.07
C GLN A 335 -16.98 -0.34 24.05
N THR A 336 -17.97 -1.25 23.87
CA THR A 336 -19.06 -1.08 22.89
C THR A 336 -20.43 -0.73 23.48
N GLU A 337 -20.58 -0.69 24.80
CA GLU A 337 -21.83 -0.19 25.40
C GLU A 337 -21.84 1.35 25.43
N PRO A 338 -22.83 2.02 24.79
CA PRO A 338 -23.01 3.44 24.98
C PRO A 338 -23.47 3.68 26.43
N VAL A 339 -22.76 4.57 27.12
CA VAL A 339 -23.22 5.14 28.40
C VAL A 339 -24.66 5.65 28.18
N LYS A 340 -25.62 5.00 28.83
CA LYS A 340 -27.03 5.39 28.82
C LYS A 340 -27.29 6.65 29.62
#